data_AF-A0A6J4X1X9-F1
#
_entry.id   AF-A0A6J4X1X9-F1
#
_cell.length_a   1.000
_cell.length_b   1.000
_cell.length_c   1.000
_cell.angle_alpha   90.00
_cell.angle_beta   90.00
_cell.angle_gamma   90.00
#
_symmetry.space_group_name_H-M   'P 1'
#
loop_
_entity.id
_entity.type
_entity.pdbx_description
1 polymer ?
#
loop_
_entity_poly.entity_id
_entity_poly.type
_entity_poly.pdbx_seq_one_letter_code
_entity_poly.pdbx_strand_id
1 'polypeptide(L)'
;MLQKLRGNSQGFTLIELMIVIAIIGILAAIAIPNFIAYRDKAFCSRSESDAQNILAALASYFSEPNNTQMPSVADLQQAEQLTLNENNVGTLTELADGSFEAQVSDGSGRCPRADGGEEYYSYMGTTTIGEWK
;
A
#
# COMPACT_ATOMS: atom_id res chain seq x y z
N MET A 1 35.61 -26.95 -49.13
CA MET A 1 36.30 -27.27 -47.87
C MET A 1 35.75 -26.36 -46.77
N LEU A 2 34.88 -26.87 -45.90
CA LEU A 2 34.33 -26.13 -44.76
C LEU A 2 35.17 -26.47 -43.52
N GLN A 3 36.06 -25.55 -43.16
CA GLN A 3 36.99 -25.68 -42.05
C GLN A 3 36.20 -25.59 -40.75
N LYS A 4 36.17 -26.70 -40.00
CA LYS A 4 35.51 -26.85 -38.70
C LYS A 4 36.04 -25.81 -37.72
N LEU A 5 35.26 -24.78 -37.43
CA LEU A 5 35.41 -23.97 -36.22
C LEU A 5 34.96 -24.82 -35.03
N ARG A 6 35.87 -25.64 -34.49
CA ARG A 6 35.68 -26.23 -33.15
C ARG A 6 35.82 -25.10 -32.14
N GLY A 7 34.72 -24.39 -31.90
CA GLY A 7 34.59 -23.52 -30.74
C GLY A 7 34.88 -24.35 -29.50
N ASN A 8 35.80 -23.87 -28.67
CA ASN A 8 36.20 -24.49 -27.42
C ASN A 8 35.03 -24.40 -26.43
N SER A 9 34.04 -25.28 -26.56
CA SER A 9 32.91 -25.40 -25.65
C SER A 9 33.40 -25.95 -24.31
N GLN A 10 33.98 -25.09 -23.48
CA GLN A 10 34.29 -25.38 -22.09
C GLN A 10 32.95 -25.56 -21.36
N GLY A 11 32.70 -26.79 -20.90
CA GLY A 11 31.51 -27.10 -20.10
C GLY A 11 31.63 -26.52 -18.69
N PHE A 12 30.52 -26.01 -18.16
CA PHE A 12 30.43 -25.53 -16.78
C PHE A 12 30.67 -26.69 -15.81
N THR A 13 31.51 -26.50 -14.80
CA THR A 13 31.78 -27.56 -13.84
C THR A 13 30.65 -27.67 -12.81
N LEU A 14 30.34 -28.89 -12.36
CA LEU A 14 29.36 -29.09 -11.28
C LEU A 14 29.76 -28.37 -9.99
N ILE A 15 31.06 -28.27 -9.72
CA ILE A 15 31.58 -27.60 -8.53
C ILE A 15 31.39 -26.08 -8.60
N GLU A 16 31.54 -25.45 -9.77
CA GLU A 16 31.20 -24.04 -9.97
C GLU A 16 29.72 -23.79 -9.66
N LEU A 17 28.84 -24.68 -10.13
CA LEU A 17 27.40 -24.55 -9.86
C LEU A 17 27.09 -24.71 -8.37
N MET A 18 27.75 -25.66 -7.69
CA MET A 18 27.57 -25.89 -6.26
C MET A 18 27.98 -24.68 -5.41
N ILE A 19 29.10 -24.02 -5.74
CA ILE A 19 29.54 -22.83 -5.02
C ILE A 19 28.56 -21.67 -5.25
N VAL A 20 28.05 -21.50 -6.46
CA VAL A 20 27.07 -20.44 -6.79
C VAL A 20 25.79 -20.61 -5.98
N ILE A 21 25.20 -21.80 -5.93
CA ILE A 21 23.98 -22.02 -5.14
C ILE A 21 24.23 -21.87 -3.64
N ALA A 22 25.43 -22.21 -3.15
CA ALA A 22 25.80 -22.00 -1.77
C ALA A 22 25.86 -20.52 -1.41
N ILE A 23 26.45 -19.68 -2.27
CA ILE A 23 26.50 -18.22 -2.07
C ILE A 23 25.09 -17.62 -2.15
N ILE A 24 24.29 -17.99 -3.16
CA ILE A 24 22.90 -17.51 -3.29
C ILE A 24 22.08 -17.92 -2.05
N GLY A 25 22.28 -19.14 -1.52
CA GLY A 25 21.61 -19.60 -0.30
C GLY A 25 21.91 -18.73 0.91
N ILE A 26 23.18 -18.34 1.12
CA ILE A 26 23.57 -17.44 2.22
C ILE A 26 22.94 -16.06 2.05
N LEU A 27 22.99 -15.50 0.84
CA LEU A 27 22.39 -14.19 0.55
C LEU A 27 20.87 -14.21 0.73
N ALA A 28 20.20 -15.26 0.25
CA ALA A 28 18.76 -15.43 0.37
C ALA A 28 18.31 -15.56 1.83
N ALA A 29 19.07 -16.27 2.67
CA ALA A 29 18.76 -16.43 4.09
C ALA A 29 18.68 -15.08 4.83
N ILE A 30 19.53 -14.11 4.47
CA ILE A 30 19.52 -12.76 5.05
C ILE A 30 18.51 -11.84 4.34
N ALA A 31 18.38 -11.96 3.02
CA ALA A 31 17.55 -11.07 2.22
C ALA A 31 16.04 -11.33 2.38
N ILE A 32 15.61 -12.59 2.45
CA ILE A 32 14.18 -12.96 2.51
C ILE A 32 13.45 -12.34 3.71
N PRO A 33 13.90 -12.45 4.98
CA PRO A 33 13.17 -11.87 6.10
C PRO A 33 13.11 -10.34 6.01
N ASN A 34 14.19 -9.69 5.58
CA ASN A 34 14.21 -8.26 5.36
C ASN A 34 13.24 -7.83 4.25
N PHE A 35 13.21 -8.58 3.14
CA PHE A 35 12.32 -8.29 2.03
C PHE A 35 10.83 -8.40 2.42
N ILE A 36 10.47 -9.36 3.27
CA ILE A 36 9.11 -9.48 3.80
C ILE A 36 8.77 -8.22 4.62
N ALA A 37 9.61 -7.82 5.56
CA ALA A 37 9.39 -6.61 6.37
C ALA A 37 9.29 -5.33 5.52
N TYR A 38 10.11 -5.20 4.46
CA TYR A 38 10.02 -4.08 3.52
C TYR A 38 8.71 -4.08 2.75
N ARG A 39 8.21 -5.25 2.33
CA ARG A 39 6.92 -5.36 1.66
C ARG A 39 5.78 -4.99 2.59
N ASP A 40 5.79 -5.48 3.82
CA ASP A 40 4.76 -5.18 4.82
C ASP A 40 4.70 -3.67 5.09
N LYS A 41 5.86 -3.01 5.25
CA LYS A 41 5.94 -1.54 5.33
C LYS A 41 5.37 -0.84 4.10
N ALA A 42 5.56 -1.39 2.90
CA ALA A 42 4.99 -0.83 1.69
C ALA A 42 3.46 -0.95 1.64
N PHE A 43 2.89 -2.02 2.19
CA PHE A 43 1.43 -2.14 2.37
C PHE A 43 0.91 -1.08 3.35
N CYS A 44 1.59 -0.88 4.49
CA CYS A 44 1.23 0.17 5.45
C CYS A 44 1.25 1.57 4.82
N SER A 45 2.36 1.94 4.16
CA SER A 45 2.50 3.23 3.49
C SER A 45 1.44 3.46 2.39
N ARG A 46 0.96 2.37 1.77
CA ARG A 46 -0.11 2.44 0.77
C ARG A 46 -1.45 2.78 1.41
N SER A 47 -1.79 2.13 2.52
CA SER A 47 -3.01 2.43 3.28
C SER A 47 -2.99 3.85 3.86
N GLU A 48 -1.83 4.34 4.29
CA GLU A 48 -1.64 5.73 4.70
C GLU A 48 -1.91 6.71 3.53
N SER A 49 -1.36 6.43 2.35
CA SER A 49 -1.60 7.24 1.15
C SER A 49 -3.08 7.23 0.75
N ASP A 50 -3.75 6.09 0.85
CA ASP A 50 -5.17 5.97 0.54
C ASP A 50 -6.03 6.78 1.51
N ALA A 51 -5.67 6.83 2.79
CA ALA A 51 -6.37 7.66 3.76
C ALA A 51 -6.22 9.16 3.45
N GLN A 52 -5.04 9.60 2.99
CA GLN A 52 -4.84 10.97 2.49
C GLN A 52 -5.68 11.25 1.23
N ASN A 53 -5.81 10.25 0.34
CA ASN A 53 -6.67 10.36 -0.84
C ASN A 53 -8.15 10.54 -0.46
N ILE A 54 -8.63 9.88 0.61
CA ILE A 54 -9.98 10.09 1.14
C ILE A 54 -10.17 11.54 1.61
N LEU A 55 -9.21 12.11 2.33
CA LEU A 55 -9.29 13.51 2.77
C LEU A 55 -9.31 14.49 1.59
N ALA A 56 -8.48 14.25 0.57
CA ALA A 56 -8.47 15.06 -0.64
C ALA A 56 -9.81 14.96 -1.40
N ALA A 57 -10.37 13.76 -1.49
CA ALA A 57 -11.69 13.53 -2.09
C ALA A 57 -12.79 14.27 -1.32
N LEU A 58 -12.79 14.21 0.02
CA LEU A 58 -13.73 14.96 0.85
C LEU A 58 -13.59 16.47 0.68
N ALA A 59 -12.36 17.00 0.64
CA ALA A 59 -12.13 18.42 0.40
C ALA A 59 -12.66 18.86 -0.96
N SER A 60 -12.53 18.01 -1.99
CA SER A 60 -13.11 18.28 -3.31
C SER A 60 -14.64 18.21 -3.27
N TYR A 61 -15.22 17.24 -2.57
CA TYR A 61 -16.66 17.05 -2.46
C TYR A 61 -17.33 18.25 -1.77
N PHE A 62 -16.79 18.74 -0.66
CA PHE A 62 -17.32 19.92 0.05
C PHE A 62 -16.96 21.25 -0.60
N SER A 63 -16.13 21.26 -1.65
CA SER A 63 -15.91 22.48 -2.45
C SER A 63 -17.13 22.85 -3.30
N GLU A 64 -18.04 21.89 -3.52
CA GLU A 64 -19.27 22.08 -4.27
C GLU A 64 -20.41 22.58 -3.35
N PRO A 65 -21.04 23.74 -3.62
CA PRO A 65 -21.99 24.37 -2.68
C PRO A 65 -23.29 23.59 -2.41
N ASN A 66 -23.65 22.66 -3.27
CA ASN A 66 -24.81 21.78 -3.14
C ASN A 66 -24.54 20.60 -2.18
N ASN A 67 -23.28 20.28 -1.90
CA ASN A 67 -22.88 19.16 -1.08
C ASN A 67 -22.84 19.57 0.39
N THR A 68 -23.90 19.20 1.11
CA THR A 68 -24.11 19.59 2.52
C THR A 68 -24.15 18.40 3.48
N GLN A 69 -24.07 17.18 2.95
CA GLN A 69 -24.13 15.93 3.71
C GLN A 69 -22.83 15.17 3.52
N MET A 70 -22.39 14.43 4.54
CA MET A 70 -21.19 13.62 4.42
C MET A 70 -21.42 12.46 3.43
N PRO A 71 -20.57 12.30 2.40
CA PRO A 71 -20.70 11.18 1.48
C PRO A 71 -20.13 9.91 2.12
N SER A 72 -20.63 8.75 1.69
CA SER A 72 -19.96 7.49 1.99
C SER A 72 -18.74 7.31 1.07
N VAL A 73 -17.81 6.43 1.46
CA VAL A 73 -16.67 6.06 0.61
C VAL A 73 -17.14 5.50 -0.74
N ALA A 74 -18.26 4.78 -0.76
CA ALA A 74 -18.85 4.24 -1.98
C ALA A 74 -19.40 5.35 -2.90
N ASP A 75 -19.91 6.45 -2.35
CA ASP A 75 -20.39 7.59 -3.14
C ASP A 75 -19.23 8.32 -3.80
N LEU A 76 -18.14 8.53 -3.05
CA LEU A 76 -16.91 9.15 -3.57
C LEU A 76 -16.25 8.29 -4.67
N GLN A 77 -16.30 6.97 -4.53
CA GLN A 77 -15.81 6.03 -5.56
C GLN A 77 -16.69 6.04 -6.81
N GLN A 78 -18.01 6.06 -6.67
CA GLN A 78 -18.94 6.16 -7.80
C GLN A 78 -18.84 7.49 -8.55
N ALA A 79 -18.53 8.58 -7.83
CA ALA A 79 -18.28 9.89 -8.42
C ALA A 79 -16.88 9.99 -9.09
N GLU A 80 -16.09 8.91 -9.11
CA GLU A 80 -14.70 8.88 -9.59
C GLU A 80 -13.77 9.89 -8.86
N GLN A 81 -14.19 10.38 -7.69
CA GLN A 81 -13.44 11.34 -6.87
C GLN A 81 -12.43 10.62 -5.93
N LEU A 82 -12.60 9.31 -5.74
CA LEU A 82 -11.76 8.49 -4.88
C LEU A 82 -11.49 7.14 -5.53
N THR A 83 -10.23 6.74 -5.60
CA THR A 83 -9.83 5.36 -5.91
C THR A 83 -8.93 4.87 -4.79
N LEU A 84 -9.38 3.83 -4.11
CA LEU A 84 -8.58 3.13 -3.10
C LEU A 84 -7.82 2.00 -3.76
N ASN A 85 -6.71 1.61 -3.15
CA ASN A 85 -5.96 0.50 -3.68
C ASN A 85 -6.66 -0.86 -3.49
N GLU A 86 -6.35 -1.83 -4.36
CA GLU A 86 -7.01 -3.14 -4.38
C GLU A 86 -6.83 -3.86 -3.04
N ASN A 87 -7.98 -4.13 -2.40
CA ASN A 87 -8.21 -4.68 -1.06
C ASN A 87 -8.21 -3.69 0.11
N ASN A 88 -7.88 -2.42 -0.09
CA ASN A 88 -8.03 -1.41 0.96
C ASN A 88 -9.51 -1.02 1.12
N VAL A 89 -9.98 -1.00 2.36
CA VAL A 89 -11.35 -0.62 2.70
C VAL A 89 -11.31 0.68 3.47
N GLY A 90 -11.88 1.73 2.89
CA GLY A 90 -12.09 3.01 3.56
C GLY A 90 -13.45 3.07 4.25
N THR A 91 -13.52 3.67 5.43
CA THR A 91 -14.77 4.03 6.10
C THR A 91 -14.75 5.50 6.52
N LEU A 92 -15.91 6.14 6.42
CA LEU A 92 -16.12 7.53 6.85
C LEU A 92 -17.18 7.54 7.94
N THR A 93 -16.83 8.10 9.10
CA THR A 93 -17.74 8.22 10.24
C THR A 93 -17.85 9.67 10.67
N GLU A 94 -19.06 10.19 10.76
CA GLU A 94 -19.32 11.51 11.33
C GLU A 94 -19.43 11.38 12.84
N LEU A 95 -18.66 12.19 13.57
CA LEU A 95 -18.66 12.24 15.02
C LEU A 95 -19.72 13.23 15.51
N ALA A 96 -20.13 13.06 16.76
CA ALA A 96 -21.21 13.85 17.38
C ALA A 96 -20.89 15.36 17.49
N ASP A 97 -19.64 15.76 17.32
CA ASP A 97 -19.17 17.15 17.32
C ASP A 97 -19.13 17.80 15.93
N GLY A 98 -19.56 17.08 14.88
CA GLY A 98 -19.50 17.54 13.49
C GLY A 98 -18.12 17.39 12.82
N SER A 99 -17.17 16.75 13.52
CA SER A 99 -15.94 16.24 12.91
C SER A 99 -16.21 14.93 12.17
N PHE A 100 -15.33 14.57 11.25
CA PHE A 100 -15.37 13.30 10.53
C PHE A 100 -14.06 12.54 10.73
N GLU A 101 -14.17 11.23 10.75
CA GLU A 101 -13.05 10.30 10.82
C GLU A 101 -13.02 9.47 9.54
N ALA A 102 -11.94 9.62 8.78
CA ALA A 102 -11.61 8.75 7.67
C ALA A 102 -10.68 7.65 8.18
N GLN A 103 -11.12 6.40 8.09
CA GLN A 103 -10.31 5.24 8.40
C GLN A 103 -10.04 4.44 7.12
N VAL A 104 -8.81 3.96 6.94
CA VAL A 104 -8.47 2.99 5.89
C VAL A 104 -7.88 1.75 6.53
N SER A 105 -8.45 0.60 6.18
CA SER A 105 -7.99 -0.73 6.57
C SER A 105 -7.32 -1.43 5.39
N ASP A 106 -6.13 -1.99 5.61
CA ASP A 106 -5.48 -2.90 4.66
C ASP A 106 -6.18 -4.27 4.66
N GLY A 107 -6.88 -4.62 3.59
CA GLY A 107 -7.51 -5.94 3.46
C GLY A 107 -6.52 -7.08 3.23
N SER A 108 -5.22 -6.80 3.10
CA SER A 108 -4.19 -7.84 3.00
C SER A 108 -3.76 -8.40 4.35
N GLY A 109 -4.08 -7.71 5.45
CA GLY A 109 -3.70 -8.11 6.81
C GLY A 109 -2.18 -8.16 7.04
N ARG A 110 -1.40 -7.50 6.16
CA ARG A 110 0.06 -7.52 6.19
C ARG A 110 0.65 -6.33 6.92
N CYS A 111 -0.12 -5.26 7.08
CA CYS A 111 0.32 -4.17 7.91
C CYS A 111 0.09 -4.48 9.40
N PRO A 112 1.16 -4.66 10.20
CA PRO A 112 1.05 -5.06 11.59
C PRO A 112 0.90 -3.84 12.51
N ARG A 113 -0.20 -3.77 13.26
CA ARG A 113 -0.40 -2.74 14.28
C ARG A 113 0.38 -3.07 15.58
N ALA A 114 0.80 -2.03 16.30
CA ALA A 114 1.54 -2.17 17.57
C ALA A 114 0.73 -2.78 18.73
N ASP A 115 -0.60 -2.90 18.60
CA ASP A 115 -1.55 -3.42 19.59
C ASP A 115 -2.20 -4.76 19.17
N GLY A 116 -1.83 -5.34 18.01
CA GLY A 116 -2.28 -6.65 17.56
C GLY A 116 -3.64 -6.70 16.84
N GLY A 117 -4.19 -5.57 16.41
CA GLY A 117 -5.42 -5.49 15.58
C GLY A 117 -5.17 -5.19 14.09
N GLU A 118 -6.26 -5.15 13.30
CA GLU A 118 -6.25 -4.64 11.91
C GLU A 118 -5.91 -3.14 11.93
N GLU A 119 -4.98 -2.70 11.07
CA GLU A 119 -4.50 -1.32 11.08
C GLU A 119 -5.49 -0.37 10.41
N TYR A 120 -6.04 0.57 11.19
CA TYR A 120 -6.81 1.71 10.69
C TYR A 120 -5.95 2.98 10.78
N TYR A 121 -5.71 3.63 9.63
CA TYR A 121 -5.22 5.00 9.60
C TYR A 121 -6.40 5.95 9.74
N SER A 122 -6.61 6.48 10.95
CA SER A 122 -7.65 7.46 11.25
C SER A 122 -7.13 8.88 11.02
N TYR A 123 -7.73 9.61 10.09
CA TYR A 123 -7.53 11.05 9.98
C TYR A 123 -8.82 11.75 10.43
N MET A 124 -8.67 12.68 11.38
CA MET A 124 -9.76 13.51 11.87
C MET A 124 -9.75 14.84 11.10
N GLY A 125 -10.90 15.22 10.55
CA GLY A 125 -11.13 16.54 9.94
C GLY A 125 -12.44 17.14 10.43
N THR A 126 -12.64 18.44 10.24
CA THR A 126 -13.91 19.09 10.58
C THR A 126 -14.60 19.59 9.32
N THR A 127 -15.93 19.53 9.28
CA THR A 127 -16.74 20.08 8.17
C THR A 127 -16.79 21.61 8.18
N THR A 128 -16.29 22.24 9.25
CA THR A 128 -16.09 23.69 9.32
C THR A 128 -14.94 24.13 8.40
N ILE A 129 -15.28 24.98 7.45
CA ILE A 129 -14.37 25.59 6.47
C ILE A 129 -13.33 26.44 7.21
N GLY A 130 -12.24 25.82 7.64
CA GLY A 130 -11.12 26.49 8.28
C GLY A 130 -10.76 25.93 9.65
N GLU A 131 -10.01 24.83 9.65
CA GLU A 131 -8.81 24.61 10.46
C GLU A 131 -8.37 23.16 10.25
N TRP A 132 -7.52 22.94 9.24
CA TRP A 132 -6.66 21.76 9.19
C TRP A 132 -5.49 22.04 10.14
N LYS A 133 -5.48 21.38 11.31
CA LYS A 133 -4.32 21.32 12.19
C LYS A 133 -3.68 19.95 12.11
#